data_AF-A0A4R0NH87-F1
#
_entry.id   AF-A0A4R0NH87-F1
#
_cell.length_a   1.000
_cell.length_b   1.000
_cell.length_c   1.000
_cell.angle_alpha   90.00
_cell.angle_beta   90.00
_cell.angle_gamma   90.00
#
_symmetry.space_group_name_H-M   'P 1'
#
loop_
_entity.id
_entity.type
_entity.pdbx_description
1 polymer ?
#
loop_
_entity_poly.entity_id
_entity_poly.type
_entity_poly.pdbx_seq_one_letter_code
_entity_poly.pdbx_strand_id
1 'polypeptide(L)'
;MSDIMSITQETIQNQIFTIRGKQVMLDRDLAVLYGVDTRTLNQAVKRNLDRFPIDFMFQLSDLEFSNLKSQIVISSWGGIRKPPYVFTETGIAMLSAILRSDIAVRASVQIISAFTEMRRFLNNNAEVFLRMGNMEQRQLKLESDTDKRFNEVYSVIQNHDLKPKQGIFYNGQVFDAYTFIADLIRDAKHSIVLIDNYVDDTVLKMFAKRSKNVSLSIYTKKDCILSLDLVKYKAQYGVITVKEFKHAHDRFLILDDDVVYHIGASLKDLGKKWFAFSKMEIGALDILSKLKGV
;
A
#
# COMPACT_ATOMS: atom_id res chain seq x y z
N MET A 1 -2.70 -40.59 -40.13
CA MET A 1 -3.00 -39.35 -40.89
C MET A 1 -2.96 -38.22 -39.88
N SER A 2 -1.85 -37.49 -39.83
CA SER A 2 -1.62 -36.41 -38.86
C SER A 2 -2.45 -35.20 -39.26
N ASP A 3 -3.30 -34.73 -38.34
CA ASP A 3 -4.06 -33.49 -38.44
C ASP A 3 -3.14 -32.34 -38.85
N ILE A 4 -3.32 -31.84 -40.08
CA ILE A 4 -2.75 -30.57 -40.51
C ILE A 4 -3.59 -29.51 -39.78
N MET A 5 -3.10 -29.09 -38.61
CA MET A 5 -3.62 -27.93 -37.88
C MET A 5 -3.87 -26.81 -38.88
N SER A 6 -5.12 -26.36 -38.98
CA SER A 6 -5.44 -25.13 -39.70
C SER A 6 -4.74 -23.98 -38.98
N ILE A 7 -3.55 -23.61 -39.45
CA ILE A 7 -2.83 -22.43 -38.95
C ILE A 7 -3.74 -21.23 -39.18
N THR A 8 -4.28 -20.67 -38.09
CA THR A 8 -5.11 -19.47 -38.17
C THR A 8 -4.21 -18.24 -38.29
N GLN A 9 -4.70 -17.23 -38.99
CA GLN A 9 -4.00 -15.95 -39.18
C GLN A 9 -3.65 -15.27 -37.85
N GLU A 10 -4.51 -15.39 -36.83
CA GLU A 10 -4.26 -14.93 -35.47
C GLU A 10 -3.05 -15.62 -34.82
N THR A 11 -2.86 -16.92 -35.07
CA THR A 11 -1.70 -17.66 -34.54
C THR A 11 -0.40 -17.13 -35.11
N ILE A 12 -0.39 -16.80 -36.41
CA ILE A 12 0.78 -16.21 -37.08
C ILE A 12 1.05 -14.80 -36.53
N GLN A 13 0.02 -13.97 -36.39
CA GLN A 13 0.17 -12.59 -35.89
C GLN A 13 0.79 -12.55 -34.48
N ASN A 14 0.39 -13.47 -33.59
CA ASN A 14 0.94 -13.59 -32.24
C ASN A 14 2.41 -14.03 -32.18
N GLN A 15 2.98 -14.46 -33.30
CA GLN A 15 4.39 -14.86 -33.43
C GLN A 15 5.25 -13.79 -34.14
N ILE A 16 4.67 -12.63 -34.47
CA ILE A 16 5.39 -11.49 -35.06
C ILE A 16 5.79 -10.52 -33.93
N PHE A 17 7.09 -10.33 -33.77
CA PHE A 17 7.67 -9.46 -32.76
C PHE A 17 8.28 -8.21 -33.39
N THR A 18 8.33 -7.11 -32.65
CA THR A 18 9.06 -5.91 -33.09
C THR A 18 10.40 -5.85 -32.35
N ILE A 19 11.50 -6.12 -33.06
CA ILE A 19 12.87 -6.13 -32.52
C ILE A 19 13.74 -5.23 -33.40
N ARG A 20 14.50 -4.32 -32.78
CA ARG A 20 15.30 -3.29 -33.48
C ARG A 20 14.49 -2.48 -34.50
N GLY A 21 13.23 -2.20 -34.20
CA GLY A 21 12.31 -1.47 -35.10
C GLY A 21 11.87 -2.26 -36.33
N LYS A 22 12.14 -3.57 -36.39
CA LYS A 22 11.73 -4.44 -37.49
C LYS A 22 10.74 -5.50 -36.99
N GLN A 23 9.70 -5.74 -37.78
CA GLN A 23 8.84 -6.90 -37.58
C GLN A 23 9.63 -8.16 -37.95
N VAL A 24 9.67 -9.13 -37.03
CA VAL A 24 10.44 -10.35 -37.17
C VAL A 24 9.71 -11.55 -36.55
N MET A 25 10.02 -12.76 -37.05
CA MET A 25 9.57 -14.02 -36.48
C MET A 25 10.78 -14.88 -36.06
N LEU A 26 10.66 -15.64 -34.98
CA LEU A 26 11.73 -16.49 -34.46
C LEU A 26 11.89 -17.75 -35.32
N ASP A 27 13.13 -18.24 -35.41
CA ASP A 27 13.48 -19.48 -36.10
C ASP A 27 12.64 -20.69 -35.65
N ARG A 28 12.35 -20.79 -34.35
CA ARG A 28 11.53 -21.85 -33.76
C ARG A 28 10.08 -21.81 -34.25
N ASP A 29 9.51 -20.62 -34.36
CA ASP A 29 8.10 -20.42 -34.69
C ASP A 29 7.92 -20.68 -36.19
N LEU A 30 8.86 -20.17 -37.01
CA LEU A 30 8.93 -20.48 -38.44
C LEU A 30 9.11 -21.97 -38.72
N ALA A 31 9.96 -22.65 -37.94
CA ALA A 31 10.18 -24.08 -38.09
C ALA A 31 8.89 -24.88 -37.87
N VAL A 32 8.12 -24.53 -36.83
CA VAL A 32 6.80 -25.11 -36.56
C VAL A 32 5.83 -24.86 -37.70
N LEU A 33 5.73 -23.61 -38.19
CA LEU A 33 4.84 -23.25 -39.31
C LEU A 33 5.21 -23.95 -40.62
N TYR A 34 6.50 -24.20 -40.85
CA TYR A 34 7.00 -24.92 -42.02
C TYR A 34 6.99 -26.45 -41.88
N GLY A 35 6.65 -26.97 -40.69
CA GLY A 35 6.66 -28.41 -40.41
C GLY A 35 8.07 -29.02 -40.44
N VAL A 36 9.09 -28.26 -40.06
CA VAL A 36 10.49 -28.71 -39.99
C VAL A 36 11.08 -28.47 -38.61
N ASP A 37 12.17 -29.15 -38.27
CA ASP A 37 12.90 -28.84 -37.04
C ASP A 37 13.66 -27.51 -37.15
N THR A 38 13.75 -26.76 -36.05
CA THR A 38 14.52 -25.51 -35.99
C THR A 38 15.98 -25.71 -36.39
N ARG A 39 16.56 -26.87 -36.06
CA ARG A 39 17.92 -27.24 -36.49
C ARG A 39 18.03 -27.34 -38.01
N THR A 40 17.04 -27.96 -38.66
CA THR A 40 16.99 -28.17 -40.11
C THR A 40 16.82 -26.84 -40.83
N LEU A 41 15.94 -25.97 -40.33
CA LEU A 41 15.75 -24.61 -40.84
C LEU A 41 17.06 -23.81 -40.76
N ASN A 42 17.68 -23.77 -39.58
CA ASN A 42 18.94 -23.05 -39.38
C ASN A 42 20.10 -23.64 -40.20
N GLN A 43 20.09 -24.96 -40.46
CA GLN A 43 21.07 -25.59 -41.35
C GLN A 43 20.87 -25.19 -42.81
N ALA A 44 19.61 -25.11 -43.28
CA ALA A 44 19.28 -24.67 -44.63
C ALA A 44 19.74 -23.22 -44.87
N VAL A 45 19.55 -22.34 -43.88
CA VAL A 45 20.05 -20.96 -43.89
C VAL A 45 21.57 -20.92 -43.94
N LYS A 46 22.25 -21.67 -43.08
CA LYS A 46 23.73 -21.71 -43.04
C LYS A 46 24.36 -22.14 -44.36
N ARG A 47 23.68 -22.99 -45.13
CA ARG A 47 24.12 -23.42 -46.47
C ARG A 47 23.93 -22.35 -47.55
N ASN A 48 23.12 -21.33 -47.29
CA ASN A 48 22.73 -20.28 -48.25
C ASN A 48 22.89 -18.88 -47.64
N LEU A 49 23.93 -18.66 -46.83
CA LEU A 49 24.13 -17.40 -46.09
C LEU A 49 24.24 -16.17 -47.01
N ASP A 50 24.69 -16.37 -48.24
CA ASP A 50 24.74 -15.35 -49.30
C ASP A 50 23.35 -14.73 -49.60
N ARG A 51 22.27 -15.47 -49.33
CA ARG A 51 20.88 -15.01 -49.50
C ARG A 51 20.29 -14.32 -48.29
N PHE A 52 20.99 -14.27 -47.16
CA PHE A 52 20.52 -13.69 -45.90
C PHE A 52 21.43 -12.55 -45.43
N PRO A 53 21.33 -11.36 -46.05
CA PRO A 53 21.88 -10.14 -45.47
C PRO A 53 21.37 -9.90 -44.05
N ILE A 54 22.10 -9.09 -43.28
CA ILE A 54 21.76 -8.73 -41.89
C ILE A 54 20.34 -8.14 -41.74
N ASP A 55 19.82 -7.53 -42.81
CA ASP A 55 18.47 -6.96 -42.83
C ASP A 55 17.36 -8.00 -42.99
N PHE A 56 17.69 -9.21 -43.44
CA PHE A 56 16.75 -10.30 -43.68
C PHE A 56 16.72 -11.28 -42.52
N MET A 57 17.87 -11.47 -41.88
CA MET A 57 18.01 -12.32 -40.71
C MET A 57 19.14 -11.81 -39.83
N PHE A 58 18.93 -11.87 -38.51
CA PHE A 58 19.99 -11.67 -37.54
C PHE A 58 19.77 -12.55 -36.31
N GLN A 59 20.81 -12.73 -35.51
CA GLN A 59 20.71 -13.42 -34.23
C GLN A 59 20.44 -12.39 -33.12
N LEU A 60 19.57 -12.73 -32.18
CA LEU A 60 19.34 -11.88 -31.00
C LEU A 60 20.61 -11.77 -30.15
N SER A 61 20.82 -10.62 -29.50
CA SER A 61 21.80 -10.48 -28.43
C SER A 61 21.30 -11.16 -27.16
N ASP A 62 22.21 -11.44 -26.22
CA ASP A 62 21.85 -12.05 -24.93
C ASP A 62 20.87 -11.17 -24.12
N LEU A 63 21.00 -9.85 -24.24
CA LEU A 63 20.09 -8.88 -23.61
C LEU A 63 18.70 -8.92 -24.26
N GLU A 64 18.63 -8.85 -25.59
CA GLU A 64 17.36 -8.93 -26.33
C GLU A 64 16.64 -10.25 -26.06
N PHE A 65 17.39 -11.36 -26.02
CA PHE A 65 16.86 -12.67 -25.73
C PHE A 65 16.36 -12.80 -24.27
N SER A 66 17.05 -12.16 -23.32
CA SER A 66 16.61 -12.15 -21.92
C SER A 66 15.33 -11.35 -21.73
N ASN A 67 15.24 -10.17 -22.36
CA ASN A 67 14.02 -9.35 -22.35
C ASN A 67 12.83 -10.09 -22.99
N LEU A 68 13.06 -10.76 -24.12
CA LEU A 68 12.04 -11.57 -24.80
C LEU A 68 11.54 -12.72 -23.90
N LYS A 69 12.44 -13.38 -23.15
CA LYS A 69 12.07 -14.41 -22.16
C LYS A 69 11.30 -13.87 -20.97
N SER A 70 11.51 -12.62 -20.57
CA SER A 70 10.71 -12.03 -19.47
C SER A 70 9.30 -11.65 -19.90
N GLN A 71 9.11 -11.34 -21.19
CA GLN A 71 7.82 -10.94 -21.75
C GLN A 71 6.95 -12.13 -22.16
N ILE A 72 7.54 -13.31 -22.37
CA ILE A 72 6.87 -14.50 -22.88
C ILE A 72 7.15 -15.66 -21.93
N VAL A 73 6.20 -16.58 -21.76
CA VAL A 73 6.41 -17.81 -21.00
C VAL A 73 7.32 -18.77 -21.79
N ILE A 74 8.64 -18.55 -21.71
CA ILE A 74 9.66 -19.48 -22.21
C ILE A 74 10.21 -20.25 -21.01
N SER A 75 10.23 -21.58 -21.08
CA SER A 75 10.67 -22.41 -19.95
C SER A 75 12.15 -22.16 -19.59
N SER A 76 12.40 -21.85 -18.32
CA SER A 76 13.73 -21.60 -17.75
C SER A 76 14.52 -22.89 -17.47
N TRP A 77 13.83 -24.01 -17.26
CA TRP A 77 14.39 -25.28 -16.76
C TRP A 77 14.86 -26.28 -17.84
N GLY A 78 14.78 -25.92 -19.12
CA GLY A 78 15.21 -26.80 -20.23
C GLY A 78 15.14 -26.16 -21.63
N GLY A 79 14.90 -24.85 -21.72
CA GLY A 79 14.66 -24.15 -22.98
C GLY A 79 15.92 -23.80 -23.79
N ILE A 80 15.68 -23.09 -24.90
CA ILE A 80 16.67 -22.58 -25.85
C ILE A 80 17.84 -21.90 -25.11
N ARG A 81 19.01 -22.54 -25.11
CA ARG A 81 20.24 -22.04 -24.43
C ARG A 81 21.04 -21.03 -25.24
N LYS A 82 20.68 -20.84 -26.52
CA LYS A 82 21.38 -19.96 -27.47
C LYS A 82 20.41 -18.93 -28.02
N PRO A 83 20.80 -17.66 -28.16
CA PRO A 83 19.92 -16.67 -28.77
C PRO A 83 19.42 -17.15 -30.14
N PRO A 84 18.11 -17.13 -30.39
CA PRO A 84 17.54 -17.62 -31.65
C PRO A 84 17.87 -16.69 -32.81
N TYR A 85 17.79 -17.21 -34.03
CA TYR A 85 17.72 -16.37 -35.21
C TYR A 85 16.32 -15.79 -35.36
N VAL A 86 16.26 -14.57 -35.87
CA VAL A 86 15.02 -13.89 -36.23
C VAL A 86 15.05 -13.52 -37.70
N PHE A 87 13.90 -13.61 -38.35
CA PHE A 87 13.74 -13.36 -39.78
C PHE A 87 12.69 -12.28 -40.02
N THR A 88 13.00 -11.35 -40.90
CA THR A 88 12.03 -10.38 -41.41
C THR A 88 11.17 -11.01 -42.50
N GLU A 89 10.13 -10.30 -42.93
CA GLU A 89 9.29 -10.68 -44.08
C GLU A 89 10.11 -11.11 -45.31
N THR A 90 11.18 -10.38 -45.63
CA THR A 90 12.06 -10.71 -46.77
C THR A 90 12.94 -11.93 -46.50
N GLY A 91 13.38 -12.14 -45.25
CA GLY A 91 14.06 -13.38 -44.86
C GLY A 91 13.16 -14.61 -44.97
N ILE A 92 11.89 -14.47 -44.61
CA ILE A 92 10.87 -15.52 -44.73
C ILE A 92 10.60 -15.84 -46.21
N ALA A 93 10.53 -14.82 -47.06
CA ALA A 93 10.45 -15.01 -48.50
C ALA A 93 11.66 -15.80 -49.04
N MET A 94 12.88 -15.50 -48.57
CA MET A 94 14.08 -16.27 -48.93
C MET A 94 14.05 -17.71 -48.43
N LEU A 95 13.54 -17.96 -47.21
CA LEU A 95 13.35 -19.31 -46.67
C LEU A 95 12.40 -20.15 -47.53
N SER A 96 11.32 -19.55 -48.03
CA SER A 96 10.35 -20.22 -48.89
C SER A 96 10.98 -20.77 -50.18
N ALA A 97 11.94 -20.03 -50.75
CA ALA A 97 12.65 -20.43 -51.96
C ALA A 97 13.65 -21.59 -51.74
N ILE A 98 14.08 -21.80 -50.49
CA ILE A 98 15.05 -22.82 -50.09
C ILE A 98 14.35 -24.11 -49.65
N LEU A 99 13.31 -24.01 -48.81
CA LEU A 99 12.66 -25.18 -48.19
C LEU A 99 11.72 -25.93 -49.15
N ARG A 100 11.19 -25.27 -50.19
CA ARG A 100 10.47 -25.83 -51.36
C ARG A 100 9.38 -26.89 -51.13
N SER A 101 8.96 -27.16 -49.88
CA SER A 101 7.85 -28.07 -49.58
C SER A 101 6.50 -27.36 -49.74
N ASP A 102 5.45 -28.09 -50.16
CA ASP A 102 4.10 -27.51 -50.32
C ASP A 102 3.56 -26.89 -49.01
N ILE A 103 3.98 -27.43 -47.86
CA ILE A 103 3.66 -26.89 -46.54
C ILE A 103 4.39 -25.55 -46.34
N ALA A 104 5.70 -25.50 -46.58
CA ALA A 104 6.49 -24.28 -46.41
C ALA A 104 6.07 -23.16 -47.38
N VAL A 105 5.70 -23.50 -48.62
CA VAL A 105 5.21 -22.53 -49.61
C VAL A 105 3.89 -21.90 -49.13
N ARG A 106 2.91 -22.72 -48.73
CA ARG A 106 1.62 -22.21 -48.24
C ARG A 106 1.76 -21.39 -46.95
N ALA A 107 2.54 -21.88 -46.00
CA ALA A 107 2.82 -21.16 -44.77
C ALA A 107 3.50 -19.81 -45.05
N SER A 108 4.46 -19.76 -45.97
CA SER A 108 5.16 -18.51 -46.33
C SER A 108 4.20 -17.45 -46.88
N VAL A 109 3.25 -17.85 -47.74
CA VAL A 109 2.22 -16.92 -48.26
C VAL A 109 1.37 -16.35 -47.13
N GLN A 110 0.95 -17.19 -46.18
CA GLN A 110 0.16 -16.74 -45.03
C GLN A 110 0.97 -15.82 -44.10
N ILE A 111 2.23 -16.15 -43.85
CA ILE A 111 3.11 -15.34 -43.01
C ILE A 111 3.34 -13.97 -43.65
N ILE A 112 3.72 -13.90 -44.93
CA ILE A 112 3.92 -12.62 -45.63
C ILE A 112 2.64 -11.77 -45.63
N SER A 113 1.48 -12.41 -45.80
CA SER A 113 0.19 -11.71 -45.74
C SER A 113 -0.07 -11.12 -44.35
N ALA A 114 0.21 -11.86 -43.28
CA ALA A 114 0.09 -11.39 -41.91
C ALA A 114 1.06 -10.23 -41.59
N PHE A 115 2.32 -10.29 -42.06
CA PHE A 115 3.27 -9.19 -41.94
C PHE A 115 2.78 -7.92 -42.65
N THR A 116 2.25 -8.08 -43.87
CA THR A 116 1.72 -6.97 -44.66
C THR A 116 0.54 -6.30 -43.96
N GLU A 117 -0.41 -7.08 -43.45
CA GLU A 117 -1.55 -6.56 -42.70
C GLU A 117 -1.15 -5.88 -41.41
N MET A 118 -0.23 -6.49 -40.65
CA MET A 118 0.26 -5.89 -39.40
C MET A 118 0.93 -4.55 -39.69
N ARG A 119 1.71 -4.44 -40.78
CA ARG A 119 2.29 -3.16 -41.21
C ARG A 119 1.22 -2.14 -41.58
N ARG A 120 0.18 -2.51 -42.34
CA ARG A 120 -0.95 -1.61 -42.64
C ARG A 120 -1.67 -1.16 -41.37
N PHE A 121 -1.91 -2.08 -40.43
CA PHE A 121 -2.56 -1.79 -39.16
C PHE A 121 -1.76 -0.80 -38.32
N LEU A 122 -0.45 -1.01 -38.18
CA LEU A 122 0.44 -0.09 -37.45
C LEU A 122 0.48 1.29 -38.09
N ASN A 123 0.57 1.37 -39.42
CA ASN A 123 0.60 2.64 -40.14
C ASN A 123 -0.72 3.40 -40.04
N ASN A 124 -1.87 2.71 -40.16
CA ASN A 124 -3.18 3.34 -40.10
C ASN A 124 -3.56 3.79 -38.68
N ASN A 125 -3.01 3.15 -37.64
CA ASN A 125 -3.34 3.44 -36.24
C ASN A 125 -2.19 4.14 -35.48
N ALA A 126 -1.18 4.66 -36.18
CA ALA A 126 -0.01 5.30 -35.57
C ALA A 126 -0.39 6.43 -34.58
N GLU A 127 -1.42 7.23 -34.91
CA GLU A 127 -1.91 8.29 -34.03
C GLU A 127 -2.55 7.73 -32.73
N VAL A 128 -3.26 6.62 -32.82
CA VAL A 128 -3.89 5.95 -31.65
C VAL A 128 -2.80 5.44 -30.71
N PHE A 129 -1.74 4.81 -31.26
CA PHE A 129 -0.61 4.35 -30.46
C PHE A 129 0.15 5.50 -29.79
N LEU A 130 0.33 6.63 -30.48
CA LEU A 130 0.92 7.84 -29.88
C LEU A 130 0.09 8.36 -28.71
N ARG A 131 -1.25 8.39 -28.87
CA ARG A 131 -2.16 8.80 -27.80
C ARG A 131 -2.12 7.84 -26.61
N MET A 132 -2.06 6.52 -26.85
CA MET A 132 -1.90 5.52 -25.78
C MET A 132 -0.62 5.73 -24.98
N GLY A 133 0.53 5.93 -25.63
CA GLY A 133 1.79 6.20 -24.94
C GLY A 133 1.73 7.45 -24.05
N ASN A 134 1.06 8.51 -24.51
CA ASN A 134 0.85 9.72 -23.71
C ASN A 134 -0.08 9.47 -22.50
N MET A 135 -1.10 8.62 -22.65
CA MET A 135 -1.98 8.24 -21.55
C MET A 135 -1.24 7.41 -20.49
N GLU A 136 -0.43 6.44 -20.90
CA GLU A 136 0.40 5.63 -19.99
C GLU A 136 1.36 6.52 -19.18
N GLN A 137 2.05 7.46 -19.83
CA GLN A 137 2.92 8.41 -19.13
C GLN A 137 2.15 9.27 -18.13
N ARG A 138 0.95 9.73 -18.51
CA ARG A 138 0.09 10.51 -17.60
C ARG A 138 -0.34 9.67 -16.40
N GLN A 139 -0.66 8.40 -16.60
CA GLN A 139 -1.05 7.49 -15.53
C GLN A 139 0.10 7.26 -14.55
N LEU A 140 1.30 6.93 -15.04
CA LEU A 140 2.49 6.75 -14.19
C LEU A 140 2.80 8.01 -13.35
N LYS A 141 2.63 9.20 -13.95
CA LYS A 141 2.80 10.46 -13.24
C LYS A 141 1.76 10.63 -12.12
N LEU A 142 0.49 10.32 -12.40
CA LEU A 142 -0.58 10.39 -11.41
C LEU A 142 -0.38 9.40 -10.26
N GLU A 143 0.06 8.17 -10.55
CA GLU A 143 0.40 7.17 -9.53
C GLU A 143 1.53 7.68 -8.62
N SER A 144 2.62 8.18 -9.20
CA SER A 144 3.74 8.76 -8.43
C SER A 144 3.32 9.95 -7.56
N ASP A 145 2.49 10.86 -8.10
CA ASP A 145 2.00 12.01 -7.35
C ASP A 145 1.02 11.59 -6.23
N THR A 146 0.25 10.54 -6.44
CA THR A 146 -0.66 9.98 -5.45
C THR A 146 0.10 9.32 -4.31
N ASP A 147 1.15 8.55 -4.61
CA ASP A 147 2.00 7.92 -3.60
C ASP A 147 2.70 8.96 -2.72
N LYS A 148 3.16 10.08 -3.29
CA LYS A 148 3.74 11.18 -2.52
C LYS A 148 2.72 11.77 -1.54
N ARG A 149 1.52 12.11 -2.02
CA ARG A 149 0.45 12.65 -1.18
C ARG A 149 0.03 11.66 -0.10
N PHE A 150 -0.05 10.38 -0.43
CA PHE A 150 -0.37 9.34 0.53
C PHE A 150 0.69 9.26 1.63
N ASN A 151 1.98 9.28 1.27
CA ASN A 151 3.08 9.25 2.24
C ASN A 151 3.09 10.50 3.13
N GLU A 152 2.77 11.67 2.60
CA GLU A 152 2.62 12.90 3.39
C GLU A 152 1.49 12.74 4.43
N VAL A 153 0.29 12.33 4.00
CA VAL A 153 -0.84 12.09 4.92
C VAL A 153 -0.50 11.01 5.95
N TYR A 154 0.12 9.91 5.52
CA TYR A 154 0.52 8.82 6.39
C TYR A 154 1.54 9.27 7.44
N SER A 155 2.50 10.12 7.07
CA SER A 155 3.48 10.70 8.00
C SER A 155 2.84 11.60 9.05
N VAL A 156 1.81 12.36 8.68
CA VAL A 156 1.02 13.18 9.63
C VAL A 156 0.25 12.31 10.60
N ILE A 157 -0.32 11.20 10.13
CA ILE A 157 -1.05 10.23 10.98
C ILE A 157 -0.10 9.51 11.93
N GLN A 158 1.09 9.10 11.48
CA GLN A 158 2.06 8.41 12.33
C GLN A 158 2.72 9.30 13.38
N ASN A 159 2.96 10.57 13.08
CA ASN A 159 3.65 11.50 13.99
C ASN A 159 2.73 12.15 15.03
N HIS A 160 1.42 11.88 15.00
CA HIS A 160 0.50 12.29 16.07
C HIS A 160 0.20 11.12 17.01
N ASP A 161 0.84 11.15 18.20
CA ASP A 161 0.40 10.41 19.37
C ASP A 161 -1.13 10.50 19.51
N LEU A 162 -1.78 9.34 19.48
CA LEU A 162 -3.21 9.10 19.29
C LEU A 162 -4.07 9.49 20.51
N LYS A 163 -3.91 10.69 21.04
CA LYS A 163 -4.90 11.28 21.96
C LYS A 163 -5.28 12.68 21.48
N PRO A 164 -6.55 12.90 21.11
CA PRO A 164 -7.00 14.22 20.67
C PRO A 164 -6.67 15.28 21.73
N LYS A 165 -6.02 16.38 21.32
CA LYS A 165 -5.74 17.51 22.22
C LYS A 165 -7.02 18.16 22.73
N GLN A 166 -8.12 18.06 21.99
CA GLN A 166 -9.43 18.58 22.38
C GLN A 166 -10.53 17.79 21.67
N GLY A 167 -11.70 17.71 22.28
CA GLY A 167 -12.83 17.01 21.69
C GLY A 167 -14.13 17.23 22.46
N ILE A 168 -15.23 16.81 21.85
CA ILE A 168 -16.57 16.86 22.44
C ILE A 168 -17.12 15.44 22.45
N PHE A 169 -17.62 15.01 23.60
CA PHE A 169 -18.44 13.81 23.70
C PHE A 169 -19.91 14.19 23.65
N TYR A 170 -20.69 13.44 22.86
CA TYR A 170 -22.12 13.65 22.66
C TYR A 170 -22.96 12.77 23.61
N ASN A 171 -24.27 13.02 23.62
CA ASN A 171 -25.22 12.36 24.51
C ASN A 171 -25.21 10.85 24.26
N GLY A 172 -25.07 10.06 25.32
CA GLY A 172 -25.08 8.60 25.24
C GLY A 172 -23.72 7.96 25.02
N GLN A 173 -22.66 8.75 24.75
CA GLN A 173 -21.27 8.27 24.62
C GLN A 173 -20.61 8.01 26.00
N VAL A 174 -21.34 7.33 26.89
CA VAL A 174 -20.91 7.08 28.29
C VAL A 174 -19.68 6.18 28.31
N PHE A 175 -19.68 5.10 27.54
CA PHE A 175 -18.58 4.14 27.51
C PHE A 175 -17.33 4.68 26.83
N ASP A 176 -17.49 5.47 25.75
CA ASP A 176 -16.36 6.09 25.04
C ASP A 176 -15.64 7.11 25.93
N ALA A 177 -16.42 7.97 26.60
CA ALA A 177 -15.89 8.94 27.56
C ALA A 177 -15.21 8.24 28.76
N TYR A 178 -15.80 7.17 29.27
CA TYR A 178 -15.21 6.36 30.33
C TYR A 178 -13.87 5.73 29.90
N THR A 179 -13.82 5.16 28.69
CA THR A 179 -12.61 4.50 28.15
C THR A 179 -11.49 5.52 27.95
N PHE A 180 -11.81 6.69 27.41
CA PHE A 180 -10.85 7.79 27.25
C PHE A 180 -10.20 8.19 28.58
N ILE A 181 -11.00 8.46 29.63
CA ILE A 181 -10.45 8.81 30.96
C ILE A 181 -9.68 7.62 31.57
N ALA A 182 -10.17 6.39 31.41
CA ALA A 182 -9.48 5.21 31.92
C ALA A 182 -8.12 4.97 31.23
N ASP A 183 -7.99 5.31 29.95
CA ASP A 183 -6.73 5.25 29.22
C ASP A 183 -5.77 6.36 29.66
N LEU A 184 -6.27 7.55 30.00
CA LEU A 184 -5.44 8.60 30.62
C LEU A 184 -4.89 8.17 31.99
N ILE A 185 -5.72 7.53 32.81
CA ILE A 185 -5.32 7.02 34.14
C ILE A 185 -4.27 5.91 34.01
N ARG A 186 -4.36 5.05 32.98
CA ARG A 186 -3.41 3.97 32.73
C ARG A 186 -2.04 4.46 32.26
N ASP A 187 -2.00 5.57 31.53
CA ASP A 187 -0.77 6.13 30.98
C ASP A 187 0.09 6.88 32.02
N ALA A 188 -0.51 7.33 33.13
CA ALA A 188 0.20 8.05 34.17
C ALA A 188 1.29 7.19 34.84
N LYS A 189 2.47 7.78 35.05
CA LYS A 189 3.66 7.05 35.54
C LYS A 189 4.01 7.35 36.99
N HIS A 190 3.71 8.54 37.48
CA HIS A 190 4.20 9.08 38.75
C HIS A 190 3.08 9.65 39.63
N SER A 191 2.23 10.53 39.09
CA SER A 191 1.21 11.22 39.88
C SER A 191 -0.07 11.48 39.09
N ILE A 192 -1.20 11.44 39.79
CA ILE A 192 -2.50 11.86 39.27
C ILE A 192 -3.16 12.78 40.28
N VAL A 193 -3.58 13.96 39.80
CA VAL A 193 -4.37 14.92 40.59
C VAL A 193 -5.72 15.13 39.92
N LEU A 194 -6.79 14.85 40.67
CA LEU A 194 -8.17 15.13 40.26
C LEU A 194 -8.70 16.33 41.04
N ILE A 195 -9.26 17.30 40.33
CA ILE A 195 -10.07 18.38 40.87
C ILE A 195 -11.49 18.18 40.33
N ASP A 196 -12.39 17.70 41.18
CA ASP A 196 -13.82 17.56 40.85
C ASP A 196 -14.64 17.76 42.12
N ASN A 197 -15.63 18.64 42.05
CA ASN A 197 -16.52 18.94 43.17
C ASN A 197 -17.52 17.82 43.49
N TYR A 198 -17.67 16.83 42.61
CA TYR A 198 -18.67 15.78 42.73
C TYR A 198 -18.05 14.40 42.48
N VAL A 199 -17.47 13.81 43.52
CA VAL A 199 -16.81 12.49 43.45
C VAL A 199 -17.65 11.47 44.21
N ASP A 200 -17.86 10.30 43.61
CA ASP A 200 -18.57 9.15 44.19
C ASP A 200 -17.72 7.86 44.13
N ASP A 201 -18.31 6.72 44.50
CA ASP A 201 -17.63 5.41 44.48
C ASP A 201 -17.27 4.96 43.05
N THR A 202 -18.02 5.41 42.04
CA THR A 202 -17.77 5.07 40.63
C THR A 202 -16.46 5.70 40.15
N VAL A 203 -16.20 6.94 40.57
CA VAL A 203 -14.94 7.63 40.29
C VAL A 203 -13.79 6.89 40.97
N LEU A 204 -13.93 6.48 42.23
CA LEU A 204 -12.90 5.69 42.93
C LEU A 204 -12.60 4.37 42.21
N LYS A 205 -13.63 3.65 41.74
CA LYS A 205 -13.47 2.42 40.95
C LYS A 205 -12.70 2.65 39.64
N MET A 206 -12.87 3.81 39.00
CA MET A 206 -12.14 4.17 37.79
C MET A 206 -10.63 4.32 38.07
N PHE A 207 -10.27 4.99 39.18
CA PHE A 207 -8.88 5.16 39.60
C PHE A 207 -8.22 3.91 40.17
N ALA A 208 -8.97 2.82 40.40
CA ALA A 208 -8.41 1.52 40.75
C ALA A 208 -7.57 0.92 39.59
N LYS A 209 -7.78 1.40 38.36
CA LYS A 209 -7.05 0.96 37.16
C LYS A 209 -5.64 1.54 37.03
N ARG A 210 -5.22 2.43 37.94
CA ARG A 210 -3.87 3.02 37.93
C ARG A 210 -2.80 2.00 38.31
N SER A 211 -1.57 2.24 37.88
CA SER A 211 -0.41 1.48 38.33
C SER A 211 -0.16 1.65 39.84
N LYS A 212 0.25 0.58 40.53
CA LYS A 212 0.41 0.56 42.01
C LYS A 212 1.38 1.61 42.56
N ASN A 213 2.31 2.09 41.73
CA ASN A 213 3.32 3.09 42.11
C ASN A 213 2.89 4.55 41.87
N VAL A 214 1.67 4.77 41.37
CA VAL A 214 1.17 6.11 41.03
C VAL A 214 0.41 6.70 42.21
N SER A 215 0.82 7.90 42.62
CA SER A 215 0.16 8.65 43.69
C SER A 215 -1.15 9.27 43.20
N LEU A 216 -2.21 9.25 44.03
CA LEU A 216 -3.50 9.86 43.70
C LEU A 216 -3.89 10.93 44.73
N SER A 217 -4.10 12.16 44.24
CA SER A 217 -4.65 13.27 45.02
C SER A 217 -6.01 13.68 44.46
N ILE A 218 -7.04 13.72 45.30
CA ILE A 218 -8.39 14.17 44.92
C ILE A 218 -8.75 15.42 45.72
N TYR A 219 -9.12 16.48 45.01
CA TYR A 219 -9.64 17.74 45.55
C TYR A 219 -11.13 17.81 45.24
N THR A 220 -11.96 17.82 46.28
CA THR A 220 -13.43 17.85 46.15
C THR A 220 -14.08 18.74 47.19
N LYS A 221 -15.32 19.17 46.93
CA LYS A 221 -16.15 19.87 47.91
C LYS A 221 -16.62 18.85 48.95
N LYS A 222 -16.56 19.20 50.23
CA LYS A 222 -16.94 18.32 51.32
C LYS A 222 -18.42 17.93 51.21
N ASP A 223 -18.67 16.69 50.80
CA ASP A 223 -19.96 16.01 50.97
C ASP A 223 -19.72 14.57 51.49
N CYS A 224 -20.48 14.24 52.55
CA CYS A 224 -20.20 13.25 53.59
C CYS A 224 -20.34 11.75 53.23
N ILE A 225 -20.05 11.30 52.01
CA ILE A 225 -20.51 9.96 51.58
C ILE A 225 -19.40 8.89 51.45
N LEU A 226 -18.10 9.24 51.48
CA LEU A 226 -17.01 8.30 51.14
C LEU A 226 -16.04 7.93 52.27
N SER A 227 -16.32 8.27 53.54
CA SER A 227 -15.35 8.00 54.62
C SER A 227 -15.01 6.52 54.76
N LEU A 228 -16.02 5.64 54.70
CA LEU A 228 -15.83 4.19 54.78
C LEU A 228 -15.17 3.60 53.52
N ASP A 229 -15.56 4.10 52.34
CA ASP A 229 -15.03 3.62 51.07
C ASP A 229 -13.57 4.02 50.87
N LEU A 230 -13.17 5.21 51.33
CA LEU A 230 -11.77 5.64 51.33
C LEU A 230 -10.90 4.78 52.24
N VAL A 231 -11.43 4.33 53.39
CA VAL A 231 -10.72 3.41 54.28
C VAL A 231 -10.49 2.06 53.59
N LYS A 232 -11.54 1.49 52.98
CA LYS A 232 -11.43 0.22 52.21
C LYS A 232 -10.49 0.37 51.02
N TYR A 233 -10.59 1.48 50.30
CA TYR A 233 -9.76 1.75 49.13
C TYR A 233 -8.28 1.89 49.50
N LYS A 234 -7.97 2.63 50.58
CA LYS A 234 -6.59 2.77 51.11
C LYS A 234 -5.97 1.43 51.47
N ALA A 235 -6.76 0.54 52.09
CA ALA A 235 -6.29 -0.78 52.49
C ALA A 235 -5.87 -1.67 51.29
N GLN A 236 -6.53 -1.51 50.12
CA GLN A 236 -6.31 -2.37 48.96
C GLN A 236 -5.42 -1.76 47.86
N TYR A 237 -5.52 -0.45 47.62
CA TYR A 237 -4.91 0.23 46.45
C TYR A 237 -3.88 1.32 46.83
N GLY A 238 -3.52 1.45 48.10
CA GLY A 238 -2.41 2.29 48.56
C GLY A 238 -2.75 3.77 48.78
N VAL A 239 -1.71 4.63 48.69
CA VAL A 239 -1.74 6.03 49.14
C VAL A 239 -2.67 6.89 48.28
N ILE A 240 -3.81 7.26 48.85
CA ILE A 240 -4.74 8.26 48.30
C ILE A 240 -4.86 9.42 49.29
N THR A 241 -4.69 10.64 48.78
CA THR A 241 -4.84 11.88 49.54
C THR A 241 -6.10 12.58 49.06
N VAL A 242 -7.06 12.78 49.95
CA VAL A 242 -8.28 13.53 49.65
C VAL A 242 -8.26 14.82 50.44
N LYS A 243 -8.39 15.96 49.76
CA LYS A 243 -8.39 17.30 50.37
C LYS A 243 -9.67 18.04 50.01
N GLU A 244 -10.15 18.86 50.93
CA GLU A 244 -11.27 19.75 50.69
C GLU A 244 -10.80 20.96 49.87
N PHE A 245 -11.47 21.24 48.76
CA PHE A 245 -11.20 22.43 47.95
C PHE A 245 -12.50 23.01 47.42
N LYS A 246 -12.75 24.29 47.70
CA LYS A 246 -14.02 24.99 47.35
C LYS A 246 -13.86 26.04 46.26
N HIS A 247 -12.64 26.32 45.83
CA HIS A 247 -12.32 27.47 44.97
C HIS A 247 -12.26 27.12 43.47
N ALA A 248 -12.44 25.85 43.09
CA ALA A 248 -12.54 25.44 41.69
C ALA A 248 -14.00 25.19 41.31
N HIS A 249 -14.45 25.80 40.21
CA HIS A 249 -15.71 25.43 39.55
C HIS A 249 -15.47 24.39 38.44
N ASP A 250 -14.37 24.56 37.71
CA ASP A 250 -13.96 23.70 36.61
C ASP A 250 -13.24 22.45 37.12
N ARG A 251 -13.21 21.43 36.27
CA ARG A 251 -12.68 20.11 36.63
C ARG A 251 -11.43 19.83 35.85
N PHE A 252 -10.42 19.40 36.58
CA PHE A 252 -9.09 19.18 36.03
C PHE A 252 -8.59 17.79 36.40
N LEU A 253 -7.95 17.16 35.43
CA LEU A 253 -7.19 15.94 35.61
C LEU A 253 -5.75 16.23 35.21
N ILE A 254 -4.84 16.19 36.18
CA ILE A 254 -3.42 16.45 35.98
C ILE A 254 -2.67 15.11 36.08
N LEU A 255 -1.81 14.84 35.10
CA LEU A 255 -0.99 13.64 35.03
C LEU A 255 0.48 14.02 35.10
N ASP A 256 1.23 13.33 35.94
CA ASP A 256 2.70 13.42 36.09
C ASP A 256 3.22 14.85 36.31
N ASP A 257 2.40 15.71 36.92
CA ASP A 257 2.68 17.12 37.22
C ASP A 257 3.10 17.97 36.00
N ASP A 258 2.79 17.50 34.78
CA ASP A 258 3.14 18.15 33.51
C ASP A 258 1.90 18.32 32.60
N VAL A 259 1.09 17.27 32.48
CA VAL A 259 -0.05 17.27 31.54
C VAL A 259 -1.35 17.62 32.26
N VAL A 260 -2.03 18.68 31.82
CA VAL A 260 -3.33 19.10 32.37
C VAL A 260 -4.45 18.83 31.37
N TYR A 261 -5.51 18.16 31.80
CA TYR A 261 -6.76 18.02 31.07
C TYR A 261 -7.87 18.80 31.78
N HIS A 262 -8.53 19.69 31.04
CA HIS A 262 -9.79 20.29 31.43
C HIS A 262 -10.95 19.41 30.97
N ILE A 263 -11.90 19.15 31.86
CA ILE A 263 -13.07 18.30 31.60
C ILE A 263 -14.34 19.09 31.95
N GLY A 264 -15.20 19.33 30.97
CA GLY A 264 -16.44 20.10 31.15
C GLY A 264 -17.53 19.39 31.96
N ALA A 265 -17.35 18.10 32.26
CA ALA A 265 -18.30 17.28 33.02
C ALA A 265 -17.62 16.62 34.23
N SER A 266 -18.43 16.33 35.25
CA SER A 266 -17.97 15.50 36.38
C SER A 266 -17.68 14.09 35.92
N LEU A 267 -16.64 13.48 36.49
CA LEU A 267 -16.25 12.11 36.15
C LEU A 267 -17.36 11.10 36.46
N LYS A 268 -18.30 11.41 37.37
CA LYS A 268 -19.47 10.57 37.67
C LYS A 268 -20.56 10.61 36.58
N ASP A 269 -20.56 11.64 35.73
CA ASP A 269 -21.60 11.91 34.74
C ASP A 269 -21.07 11.92 33.29
N LEU A 270 -19.89 11.32 33.05
CA LEU A 270 -19.26 11.24 31.74
C LEU A 270 -20.22 10.70 30.67
N GLY A 271 -20.39 11.45 29.59
CA GLY A 271 -21.17 11.06 28.40
C GLY A 271 -22.69 11.04 28.57
N LYS A 272 -23.24 11.36 29.75
CA LYS A 272 -24.69 11.52 29.96
C LYS A 272 -25.24 12.75 29.25
N LYS A 273 -24.45 13.82 29.20
CA LYS A 273 -24.72 15.08 28.52
C LYS A 273 -23.50 15.49 27.68
N TRP A 274 -23.68 16.39 26.72
CA TRP A 274 -22.57 16.91 25.92
C TRP A 274 -21.54 17.60 26.80
N PHE A 275 -20.27 17.22 26.64
CA PHE A 275 -19.18 17.88 27.34
C PHE A 275 -17.93 17.93 26.48
N ALA A 276 -17.16 19.00 26.65
CA ALA A 276 -15.87 19.17 26.00
C ALA A 276 -14.75 18.75 26.95
N PHE A 277 -13.65 18.26 26.37
CA PHE A 277 -12.37 18.12 27.07
C PHE A 277 -11.28 18.82 26.25
N SER A 278 -10.25 19.30 26.95
CA SER A 278 -9.10 19.93 26.33
C SER A 278 -7.83 19.65 27.14
N LYS A 279 -6.78 19.21 26.45
CA LYS A 279 -5.42 19.13 26.95
C LYS A 279 -4.83 20.53 26.91
N MET A 280 -4.55 21.09 28.08
CA MET A 280 -3.96 22.41 28.21
C MET A 280 -2.44 22.30 28.08
N GLU A 281 -1.83 23.24 27.37
CA GLU A 281 -0.36 23.40 27.28
C GLU A 281 0.17 24.34 28.38
N ILE A 282 -0.70 24.76 29.31
CA ILE A 282 -0.35 25.63 30.44
C ILE A 282 0.35 24.79 31.51
N GLY A 283 1.43 25.33 32.09
CA GLY A 283 2.22 24.64 33.11
C GLY A 283 1.37 24.20 34.30
N ALA A 284 1.30 22.89 34.53
CA ALA A 284 0.60 22.29 35.68
C ALA A 284 1.06 22.90 37.03
N LEU A 285 2.30 23.41 37.08
CA LEU A 285 2.89 24.10 38.22
C LEU A 285 2.08 25.30 38.73
N ASP A 286 1.41 26.05 37.86
CA ASP A 286 0.61 27.23 38.25
C ASP A 286 -0.68 26.82 38.96
N ILE A 287 -1.29 25.70 38.53
CA ILE A 287 -2.49 25.15 39.17
C ILE A 287 -2.08 24.48 40.50
N LEU A 288 -1.00 23.71 40.50
CA LEU A 288 -0.49 23.01 41.68
C LEU A 288 0.00 23.97 42.78
N SER A 289 0.59 25.11 42.42
CA SER A 289 1.03 26.13 43.39
C SER A 289 -0.16 26.77 44.12
N LYS A 290 -1.26 27.05 43.42
CA LYS A 290 -2.50 27.54 44.02
C LYS A 290 -3.21 26.51 44.90
N LEU A 291 -3.00 25.21 44.67
CA LEU A 291 -3.52 24.13 45.54
C LEU A 291 -2.69 23.94 46.81
N LYS A 292 -1.40 24.32 46.80
CA LYS A 292 -0.50 24.23 47.97
C LYS A 292 -0.52 25.49 48.85
N GLY A 293 -1.01 26.62 48.32
CA GLY A 293 -1.11 27.91 49.02
C GLY A 293 -2.42 28.16 49.77
N VAL A 294 -3.29 27.14 49.90
CA VAL A 294 -4.57 27.17 50.64
C VAL A 294 -4.50 26.20 51.81
#